data_AF-A0A3A0B0D1-F1
#
_entry.id   AF-A0A3A0B0D1-F1
#
_cell.length_a   1.000
_cell.length_b   1.000
_cell.length_c   1.000
_cell.angle_alpha   90.00
_cell.angle_beta   90.00
_cell.angle_gamma   90.00
#
_symmetry.space_group_name_H-M   'P 1'
#
loop_
_entity.id
_entity.type
_entity.pdbx_description
1 polymer ?
#
loop_
_entity_poly.entity_id
_entity_poly.type
_entity_poly.pdbx_seq_one_letter_code
_entity_poly.pdbx_strand_id
1 'polypeptide(L)' 'MTATRTAETADHALTASFQQTRSRVMARGGIVATAHPLATAAGLEALRKGGNAMDAAIAAALTTAVVLPAMCGLG' A
#
# COMPACT_ATOMS: atom_id res chain seq x y z
N MET A 1 23.89 35.65 -12.95
CA MET A 1 22.43 35.47 -13.07
C MET A 1 22.12 33.98 -13.31
N THR A 2 22.64 33.08 -12.45
CA THR A 2 22.65 31.61 -12.71
C THR A 2 22.32 30.78 -11.47
N ALA A 3 22.17 31.39 -10.29
CA ALA A 3 21.95 30.68 -9.03
C ALA A 3 20.46 30.33 -8.76
N THR A 4 19.52 30.92 -9.50
CA THR A 4 18.08 30.70 -9.29
C THR A 4 17.51 29.49 -10.03
N ARG A 5 18.19 28.97 -11.07
CA ARG A 5 17.73 27.81 -11.84
C ARG A 5 17.80 26.49 -11.06
N THR A 6 18.80 26.34 -10.18
CA THR A 6 19.04 25.10 -9.43
C THR A 6 17.95 24.84 -8.37
N ALA A 7 17.46 25.92 -7.73
CA ALA A 7 16.37 25.83 -6.75
C ALA A 7 15.03 25.45 -7.42
N GLU A 8 14.74 26.01 -8.60
CA GLU A 8 13.52 25.70 -9.37
C GLU A 8 13.49 24.24 -9.87
N THR A 9 14.64 23.69 -10.28
CA THR A 9 14.76 22.26 -10.61
C THR A 9 14.65 21.35 -9.39
N ALA A 10 15.14 21.78 -8.22
CA ALA A 10 15.01 21.01 -6.98
C ALA A 10 13.55 20.95 -6.51
N ASP A 11 12.82 22.06 -6.60
CA ASP A 11 11.39 22.13 -6.31
C ASP A 11 10.55 21.31 -7.30
N HIS A 12 10.89 21.31 -8.60
CA HIS A 12 10.23 20.45 -9.59
C HIS A 12 10.53 18.96 -9.37
N ALA A 13 11.76 18.59 -9.02
CA ALA A 13 12.13 17.22 -8.70
C ALA A 13 11.46 16.72 -7.42
N LEU A 14 11.33 17.58 -6.41
CA LEU A 14 10.60 17.31 -5.18
C LEU A 14 9.09 17.17 -5.45
N THR A 15 8.52 18.08 -6.23
CA THR A 15 7.10 18.03 -6.66
C THR A 15 6.81 16.79 -7.49
N ALA A 16 7.71 16.40 -8.39
CA ALA A 16 7.66 15.16 -9.18
C ALA A 16 7.72 13.91 -8.28
N SER A 17 8.50 13.95 -7.20
CA SER A 17 8.62 12.86 -6.23
C SER A 17 7.36 12.67 -5.39
N PHE A 18 6.56 13.73 -5.20
CA PHE A 18 5.23 13.66 -4.58
C PHE A 18 4.10 13.42 -5.59
N GLN A 19 4.39 13.26 -6.89
CA GLN A 19 3.36 12.87 -7.86
C GLN A 19 2.91 11.44 -7.57
N GLN A 20 1.63 11.29 -7.29
CA GLN A 20 1.00 10.01 -7.05
C GLN A 20 1.13 9.14 -8.31
N THR A 21 1.98 8.10 -8.29
CA THR A 21 2.26 7.25 -9.46
C THR A 21 1.08 6.36 -9.86
N ARG A 22 0.02 6.31 -9.04
CA ARG A 22 -1.17 5.48 -9.23
C ARG A 22 -2.42 6.25 -8.85
N SER A 23 -3.52 6.03 -9.57
CA SER A 23 -4.83 6.60 -9.22
C SER A 23 -5.29 6.18 -7.83
N ARG A 24 -6.00 7.07 -7.13
CA ARG A 24 -6.60 6.78 -5.81
C ARG A 24 -7.63 5.66 -5.94
N VAL A 25 -7.55 4.67 -5.05
CA VAL A 25 -8.52 3.57 -4.99
C VAL A 25 -9.66 3.94 -4.05
N MET A 26 -10.91 3.74 -4.48
CA MET A 26 -12.12 3.94 -3.69
C MET A 26 -12.99 2.69 -3.75
N ALA A 27 -13.60 2.29 -2.63
CA ALA A 27 -14.50 1.15 -2.56
C ALA A 27 -15.60 1.34 -1.52
N ARG A 28 -16.78 0.75 -1.76
CA ARG A 28 -17.92 0.75 -0.83
C ARG A 28 -17.93 -0.45 0.12
N GLY A 29 -17.38 -1.59 -0.32
CA GLY A 29 -17.39 -2.87 0.42
C GLY A 29 -16.14 -3.15 1.25
N GLY A 30 -15.25 -2.15 1.40
CA GLY A 30 -13.97 -2.28 2.10
C GLY A 30 -12.75 -2.22 1.17
N ILE A 31 -11.61 -1.90 1.76
CA ILE A 31 -10.30 -1.77 1.08
C ILE A 31 -9.29 -2.55 1.92
N VAL A 32 -8.39 -3.27 1.24
CA VAL A 32 -7.22 -3.92 1.85
C VAL A 32 -5.98 -3.41 1.13
N ALA A 33 -4.95 -3.03 1.88
CA ALA A 33 -3.68 -2.57 1.35
C ALA A 33 -2.53 -3.23 2.11
N THR A 34 -1.65 -3.93 1.39
CA THR A 34 -0.46 -4.60 1.93
C THR A 34 0.73 -4.44 0.99
N ALA A 35 1.95 -4.70 1.48
CA ALA A 35 3.16 -4.64 0.66
C ALA A 35 3.24 -5.77 -0.39
N HIS A 36 2.64 -6.93 -0.12
CA HIS A 36 2.61 -8.07 -1.07
C HIS A 36 1.21 -8.28 -1.65
N PRO A 37 1.06 -8.45 -2.98
CA PRO A 37 -0.25 -8.58 -3.62
C PRO A 37 -1.05 -9.81 -3.15
N LEU A 38 -0.38 -10.93 -2.88
CA LEU A 38 -1.06 -12.14 -2.35
C LEU A 38 -1.68 -11.91 -0.96
N ALA A 39 -1.06 -11.10 -0.10
CA ALA A 39 -1.63 -10.76 1.20
C ALA A 39 -2.87 -9.85 1.06
N THR A 40 -2.83 -8.90 0.11
CA THR A 40 -4.01 -8.09 -0.23
C THR A 40 -5.14 -8.96 -0.76
N ALA A 41 -4.82 -9.94 -1.62
CA ALA A 41 -5.81 -10.89 -2.16
C ALA A 41 -6.46 -11.75 -1.07
N ALA A 42 -5.68 -12.24 -0.08
CA ALA A 42 -6.21 -13.00 1.05
C ALA A 42 -7.16 -12.17 1.93
N GLY A 43 -6.81 -10.93 2.24
CA GLY A 43 -7.71 -10.02 2.98
C GLY A 43 -8.98 -9.69 2.19
N LEU A 44 -8.86 -9.46 0.87
CA LEU A 44 -10.01 -9.27 -0.02
C LEU A 44 -10.95 -10.49 -0.03
N GLU A 45 -10.39 -11.69 0.01
CA GLU A 45 -11.18 -12.92 0.06
C GLU A 45 -11.97 -13.04 1.37
N ALA A 46 -11.38 -12.63 2.50
CA ALA A 46 -12.08 -12.59 3.78
C ALA A 46 -13.27 -11.60 3.73
N LEU A 47 -13.09 -10.40 3.16
CA LEU A 47 -14.18 -9.45 2.96
C LEU A 47 -15.26 -10.00 2.02
N ARG A 48 -14.87 -10.65 0.92
CA ARG A 48 -15.81 -11.26 -0.04
C ARG A 48 -16.65 -12.37 0.57
N LYS A 49 -16.10 -13.09 1.55
CA LYS A 49 -16.81 -14.13 2.32
C LYS A 49 -17.74 -13.55 3.39
N GLY A 50 -17.88 -12.23 3.48
CA GLY A 50 -18.73 -11.55 4.47
C GLY A 50 -18.02 -11.27 5.80
N GLY A 51 -16.70 -11.46 5.87
CA GLY A 51 -15.89 -11.09 7.03
C GLY A 51 -15.80 -9.57 7.19
N ASN A 52 -15.45 -9.14 8.40
CA ASN A 52 -15.26 -7.74 8.74
C ASN A 52 -13.82 -7.27 8.48
N ALA A 53 -13.53 -6.01 8.80
CA ALA A 53 -12.20 -5.42 8.63
C ALA A 53 -11.10 -6.13 9.45
N MET A 54 -11.42 -6.66 10.64
CA MET A 54 -10.47 -7.42 11.45
C MET A 54 -10.19 -8.80 10.86
N ASP A 55 -11.21 -9.50 10.33
CA ASP A 55 -11.00 -10.78 9.64
C ASP A 55 -10.07 -10.60 8.43
N ALA A 56 -10.29 -9.53 7.66
CA ALA A 56 -9.44 -9.17 6.54
C ALA A 56 -8.01 -8.83 6.97
N ALA A 57 -7.83 -8.12 8.08
CA ALA A 57 -6.53 -7.80 8.63
C ALA A 57 -5.77 -9.05 9.11
N ILE A 58 -6.45 -9.99 9.78
CA ILE A 58 -5.87 -11.25 10.24
C ILE A 58 -5.46 -12.11 9.04
N ALA A 59 -6.33 -12.29 8.05
CA ALA A 59 -6.01 -13.04 6.83
C ALA A 59 -4.80 -12.44 6.09
N ALA A 60 -4.75 -11.11 5.97
CA ALA A 60 -3.63 -10.41 5.37
C ALA A 60 -2.33 -10.57 6.18
N ALA A 61 -2.38 -10.46 7.51
CA ALA A 61 -1.22 -10.58 8.39
C ALA A 61 -0.63 -12.00 8.35
N LEU A 62 -1.47 -13.03 8.47
CA LEU A 62 -1.04 -14.42 8.39
C LEU A 62 -0.42 -14.74 7.02
N THR A 63 -1.01 -14.22 5.94
CA THR A 63 -0.44 -14.39 4.59
C THR A 63 0.90 -13.66 4.46
N THR A 64 1.00 -12.44 5.01
CA THR A 64 2.24 -11.65 5.03
C THR A 64 3.37 -12.40 5.73
N ALA A 65 3.09 -13.11 6.82
CA ALA A 65 4.09 -13.92 7.52
C ALA A 65 4.70 -15.03 6.63
N VAL A 66 3.96 -15.50 5.62
CA VAL A 66 4.42 -16.53 4.67
C VAL A 66 5.11 -15.92 3.45
N VAL A 67 4.53 -14.87 2.88
CA VAL A 67 5.00 -14.30 1.59
C VAL A 67 6.02 -13.17 1.77
N LEU A 68 6.12 -12.59 2.97
CA LEU A 68 7.07 -11.53 3.36
C LEU A 68 7.74 -11.84 4.72
N PRO A 69 8.44 -12.98 4.87
CA PRO A 69 8.99 -13.41 6.16
C PRO A 69 10.08 -12.47 6.70
N ALA A 70 10.74 -11.71 5.84
CA ALA A 70 11.77 -10.75 6.26
C ALA A 70 11.19 -9.49 6.93
N MET A 71 9.89 -9.23 6.83
CA MET A 71 9.25 -8.03 7.41
C MET A 71 8.30 -8.35 8.56
N CYS A 72 7.51 -9.42 8.46
CA CYS A 72 6.59 -9.86 9.51
C CYS A 72 6.66 -11.38 9.68
N GLY A 73 6.56 -11.84 10.93
CA GLY A 73 6.44 -13.24 11.30
C GLY A 73 5.24 -13.48 12.22
N LEU A 74 5.06 -14.72 12.67
CA LEU A 74 4.02 -15.07 13.64
C LEU A 74 4.42 -14.75 15.09
N GLY A 75 5.71 -14.46 15.32
CA GLY A 75 6.38 -14.24 16.59
C GLY A 75 7.89 -14.32 16.38
#